data_AF-A0A0R2TTN9-F1
#
_entry.id   AF-A0A0R2TTN9-F1
#
_cell.length_a   1.000
_cell.length_b   1.000
_cell.length_c   1.000
_cell.angle_alpha   90.00
_cell.angle_beta   90.00
_cell.angle_gamma   90.00
#
_symmetry.space_group_name_H-M   'P 1'
#
loop_
_entity.id
_entity.type
_entity.pdbx_description
1 polymer ?
#
loop_
_entity_poly.entity_id
_entity_poly.type
_entity_poly.pdbx_seq_one_letter_code
_entity_poly.pdbx_strand_id
1 'polypeptide(L)' 'MKKTLLILFAFSLSITSCISVEPNVDVKNDIHLTIDGENIDGIQGEWTIISEEKEENGKEIIIIRIEKRELE' A
#
# COMPACT_ATOMS: atom_id res chain seq x y z
N MET A 1 -33.50 34.43 -27.31
CA MET A 1 -33.79 33.16 -26.61
C MET A 1 -32.75 32.08 -26.88
N LYS A 2 -32.40 31.77 -28.16
CA LYS A 2 -31.37 30.75 -28.48
C LYS A 2 -29.97 31.00 -27.89
N LYS A 3 -29.48 32.26 -27.91
CA LYS A 3 -28.13 32.61 -27.41
C LYS A 3 -28.00 32.45 -25.89
N THR A 4 -29.04 32.82 -25.14
CA THR A 4 -29.08 32.69 -23.68
C THR A 4 -29.08 31.24 -23.24
N LEU A 5 -29.77 30.37 -23.99
CA LEU A 5 -29.79 28.93 -23.75
C LEU A 5 -28.40 28.30 -23.96
N LEU A 6 -27.68 28.78 -24.99
CA LEU A 6 -26.33 28.34 -25.33
C LEU A 6 -25.31 28.73 -24.25
N ILE A 7 -25.45 29.92 -23.68
CA ILE A 7 -24.61 30.40 -22.56
C ILE A 7 -24.88 29.57 -21.31
N LEU A 8 -26.15 29.27 -21.01
CA LEU A 8 -26.52 28.41 -19.87
C LEU A 8 -25.93 27.01 -20.00
N PHE A 9 -25.97 26.44 -21.21
CA PHE A 9 -25.43 25.12 -21.50
C PHE A 9 -23.89 25.07 -21.38
N ALA A 10 -23.21 26.12 -21.85
CA ALA A 10 -21.77 26.25 -21.68
C ALA A 10 -21.37 26.36 -20.19
N PHE A 11 -22.13 27.12 -19.40
CA PHE A 11 -21.93 27.24 -17.95
C PHE A 11 -22.13 25.92 -17.21
N SER A 12 -23.15 25.13 -17.57
CA SER A 12 -23.38 23.83 -16.93
C SER A 12 -22.24 22.84 -17.18
N LEU A 13 -21.64 22.85 -18.38
CA LEU A 13 -20.52 21.97 -18.72
C LEU A 13 -19.27 22.29 -17.90
N SER A 14 -18.98 23.58 -17.70
CA SER A 14 -17.82 24.03 -16.90
C SER A 14 -17.93 23.72 -15.41
N ILE A 15 -19.14 23.54 -14.87
CA ILE A 15 -19.34 23.18 -13.45
C ILE A 15 -19.17 21.66 -13.26
N THR A 16 -19.53 20.85 -14.26
CA THR A 16 -19.37 19.38 -14.23
C THR A 16 -17.95 18.89 -14.44
N SER A 17 -17.05 19.70 -15.00
CA SER A 17 -15.65 19.31 -15.21
C SER A 17 -14.79 19.39 -13.94
N CYS A 18 -15.33 19.93 -12.84
CA CYS A 18 -14.67 19.98 -11.54
C CYS A 18 -15.16 18.85 -10.62
N ILE A 19 -15.31 17.64 -11.16
CA ILE A 19 -15.47 16.44 -10.33
C ILE A 19 -14.07 16.12 -9.80
N SER A 20 -13.85 16.43 -8.52
CA SER A 20 -12.66 16.05 -7.79
C SER A 20 -12.61 14.53 -7.71
N VAL A 21 -11.95 13.90 -8.66
CA VAL A 21 -11.57 12.49 -8.59
C VAL A 21 -10.46 12.39 -7.55
N GLU A 22 -10.78 11.80 -6.41
CA GLU A 22 -9.81 11.50 -5.36
C GLU A 22 -9.22 10.12 -5.70
N PRO A 23 -7.97 10.04 -6.22
CA PRO A 23 -7.41 8.77 -6.62
C PRO A 23 -7.15 7.93 -5.36
N ASN A 24 -7.78 6.76 -5.28
CA ASN A 24 -7.42 5.76 -4.26
C ASN A 24 -6.12 5.08 -4.71
N VAL A 25 -5.01 5.41 -4.05
CA VAL A 25 -3.70 4.82 -4.31
C VAL A 25 -3.43 3.79 -3.22
N ASP A 26 -3.47 2.51 -3.59
CA ASP A 26 -3.06 1.39 -2.74
C ASP A 26 -1.60 1.04 -3.06
N VAL A 27 -0.73 1.02 -2.05
CA VAL A 27 0.68 0.67 -2.20
C VAL A 27 0.89 -0.70 -1.56
N LYS A 28 1.11 -1.71 -2.41
CA LYS A 28 1.45 -3.07 -1.96
C LYS A 28 2.96 -3.24 -1.97
N ASN A 29 3.52 -3.58 -0.82
CA ASN A 29 4.93 -3.96 -0.68
C ASN A 29 5.00 -5.44 -0.31
N ASP A 30 5.51 -6.25 -1.22
CA ASP A 30 5.70 -7.69 -1.01
C ASP A 30 7.16 -7.98 -0.67
N ILE A 31 7.40 -8.79 0.37
CA ILE A 31 8.74 -9.25 0.75
C ILE A 31 8.89 -10.72 0.34
N HIS A 32 9.70 -10.98 -0.68
CA HIS A 32 10.00 -12.35 -1.12
C HIS A 32 11.29 -12.85 -0.44
N LEU A 33 11.18 -13.91 0.35
CA LEU A 33 12.34 -14.63 0.89
C LEU A 33 12.54 -15.93 0.11
N THR A 34 13.72 -16.08 -0.48
CA THR A 34 14.17 -17.35 -1.09
C THR A 34 15.27 -17.92 -0.23
N ILE A 35 15.16 -19.20 0.12
CA ILE A 35 16.16 -19.92 0.90
C ILE A 35 16.60 -21.12 0.07
N ASP A 36 17.91 -21.28 -0.12
CA ASP A 36 18.46 -22.33 -0.96
C ASP A 36 18.21 -23.74 -0.41
N GLY A 37 17.90 -24.67 -1.33
CA GLY A 37 17.39 -26.00 -1.04
C GLY A 37 18.37 -27.00 -0.41
N GLU A 38 19.60 -26.60 -0.07
CA GLU A 38 20.48 -27.46 0.76
C GLU A 38 20.08 -27.44 2.25
N ASN A 39 19.20 -26.51 2.67
CA ASN A 39 18.79 -26.35 4.07
C ASN A 39 17.27 -26.53 4.28
N ILE A 40 16.57 -27.28 3.42
CA ILE A 40 15.09 -27.41 3.45
C ILE A 40 14.57 -27.99 4.78
N ASP A 41 15.29 -28.95 5.36
CA ASP A 41 14.99 -29.49 6.70
C ASP A 41 15.08 -28.39 7.80
N GLY A 42 15.91 -27.37 7.56
CA GLY A 42 16.02 -26.18 8.38
C GLY A 42 14.93 -25.14 8.14
N ILE A 43 14.11 -25.24 7.09
CA ILE A 43 13.06 -24.25 6.78
C ILE A 43 11.70 -24.69 7.31
N GLN A 44 11.42 -25.99 7.28
CA GLN A 44 10.14 -26.50 7.76
C GLN A 44 10.05 -26.32 9.28
N GLY A 45 8.97 -25.69 9.74
CA GLY A 45 8.79 -25.36 11.16
C GLY A 45 7.76 -24.25 11.36
N GLU A 46 7.53 -23.91 12.62
CA GLU A 46 6.72 -22.76 12.98
C GLU A 46 7.58 -21.51 12.96
N TRP A 47 7.08 -20.46 12.30
CA TRP A 47 7.76 -19.19 12.18
C TRP A 47 6.98 -18.12 12.92
N THR A 48 7.66 -17.33 13.72
CA THR A 48 7.09 -16.16 14.38
C THR A 48 7.58 -14.92 13.63
N ILE A 49 6.62 -14.14 13.10
CA ILE A 49 6.88 -12.85 12.47
C ILE A 49 6.47 -11.77 13.46
N ILE A 50 7.42 -10.90 13.82
CA ILE A 50 7.23 -9.83 14.79
C ILE A 50 7.51 -8.51 14.07
N SER A 51 6.58 -7.56 14.19
CA SER A 51 6.76 -6.20 13.68
C SER A 51 6.82 -5.21 14.83
N GLU A 52 7.78 -4.31 14.79
CA GLU A 52 7.94 -3.20 15.72
C GLU A 52 8.04 -1.89 14.93
N GLU A 53 7.36 -0.86 15.41
CA GLU A 53 7.40 0.48 14.83
C GLU A 53 8.23 1.40 15.74
N LYS A 54 9.15 2.16 15.14
CA LYS A 54 10.00 3.12 15.84
C LYS A 54 10.06 4.43 15.07
N GLU A 55 9.99 5.54 15.78
CA GLU A 55 10.26 6.86 15.21
C GLU A 55 11.65 7.33 15.63
N GLU A 56 12.52 7.66 14.65
CA GLU A 56 13.85 8.17 14.91
C GLU A 56 14.20 9.29 13.94
N ASN A 57 14.56 10.47 14.47
CA ASN A 57 14.83 11.68 13.69
C ASN A 57 13.66 12.08 12.74
N GLY A 58 12.41 11.88 13.18
CA GLY A 58 11.21 12.17 12.38
C GLY A 58 10.98 11.20 11.22
N LYS A 59 11.66 10.05 11.21
CA LYS A 59 11.43 8.97 10.26
C LYS A 59 10.80 7.79 10.97
N GLU A 60 9.73 7.26 10.38
CA GLU A 60 9.09 6.03 10.81
C GLU A 60 9.88 4.83 10.27
N ILE A 61 10.25 3.93 11.17
CA ILE A 61 11.05 2.74 10.91
C ILE A 61 10.23 1.54 11.34
N ILE A 62 9.95 0.63 10.40
CA ILE A 62 9.30 -0.65 10.68
C ILE A 62 10.39 -1.73 10.71
N ILE A 63 10.55 -2.37 11.87
CA ILE A 63 11.48 -3.48 12.08
C ILE A 63 10.69 -4.77 12.03
N ILE A 64 10.96 -5.60 11.03
CA ILE A 64 10.36 -6.94 10.89
C ILE A 64 11.40 -7.98 11.30
N ARG A 65 11.10 -8.78 12.33
CA ARG A 65 11.90 -9.92 12.74
C ARG A 65 11.17 -11.21 12.38
N ILE A 66 11.92 -12.15 11.81
CA ILE A 66 11.43 -13.47 11.42
C ILE A 66 12.28 -14.48 12.18
N GLU A 67 11.65 -15.22 13.08
CA GLU A 67 12.33 -16.20 13.94
C GLU A 67 11.72 -17.58 13.71
N LYS A 68 12.59 -18.60 13.52
CA LYS A 68 12.16 -19.99 13.50
C LYS A 68 12.03 -20.48 14.94
N ARG A 69 10.86 -21.02 15.32
CA ARG A 69 10.72 -21.71 16.59
C ARG A 69 11.37 -23.09 16.50
N GLU A 70 12.29 -23.39 17.40
CA GLU A 70 12.75 -24.77 17.62
C GLU A 70 11.60 -25.55 18.27
N LEU A 71 11.18 -26.64 17.63
CA LEU A 71 10.19 -27.56 18.21
C LEU A 71 10.94 -28.45 19.21
N GLU A 72 10.57 -28.39 20.50
CA GLU A 72 11.07 -29.28 21.55
C GLU A 72 10.70 -30.76 21.30
#